data_AF-A0A377UC77-F1
#
_entry.id   AF-A0A377UC77-F1
#
_cell.length_a   1.000
_cell.length_b   1.000
_cell.length_c   1.000
_cell.angle_alpha   90.00
_cell.angle_beta   90.00
_cell.angle_gamma   90.00
#
_symmetry.space_group_name_H-M   'P 1'
#
loop_
_entity.id
_entity.type
_entity.pdbx_description
1 polymer ?
#
loop_
_entity_poly.entity_id
_entity_poly.type
_entity_poly.pdbx_seq_one_letter_code
_entity_poly.pdbx_strand_id
1 'polypeptide(L)' 'MAMNPQANVGAFVVVTRSPLTRFNNMSDGINDLVSELSGAQPNMQTASQ' A
#
# COMPACT_ATOMS: atom_id res chain seq x y z
N MET A 1 -6.72 4.10 4.91
CA MET A 1 -7.47 3.90 3.65
C MET A 1 -6.55 4.28 2.52
N ALA A 2 -6.46 3.46 1.48
CA ALA A 2 -5.71 3.73 0.25
C ALA A 2 -6.60 3.42 -0.94
N MET A 3 -6.45 4.17 -2.04
CA MET A 3 -7.32 4.06 -3.20
C MET A 3 -6.61 4.45 -4.49
N ASN A 4 -6.98 3.76 -5.57
CA ASN A 4 -6.74 4.18 -6.94
C ASN A 4 -8.09 4.23 -7.67
N PRO A 5 -8.73 5.42 -7.73
CA PRO A 5 -10.05 5.55 -8.34
C PRO A 5 -10.04 5.30 -9.84
N GLN A 6 -8.92 5.52 -10.55
CA GLN A 6 -8.84 5.26 -12.00
C GLN A 6 -8.91 3.76 -12.31
N ALA A 7 -8.41 2.93 -11.40
CA ALA A 7 -8.49 1.47 -11.49
C ALA A 7 -9.72 0.88 -10.78
N ASN A 8 -10.59 1.71 -10.18
CA ASN A 8 -11.70 1.29 -9.31
C ASN A 8 -11.27 0.40 -8.12
N VAL A 9 -10.07 0.64 -7.59
CA VAL A 9 -9.51 -0.12 -6.45
C VAL A 9 -9.52 0.73 -5.19
N GLY A 10 -9.97 0.15 -4.08
CA GLY A 10 -9.90 0.77 -2.75
C GLY A 10 -9.71 -0.28 -1.66
N ALA A 11 -8.89 0.05 -0.67
CA ALA A 11 -8.63 -0.79 0.49
C ALA A 11 -8.86 -0.03 1.80
N PHE A 12 -9.60 -0.68 2.70
CA PHE A 12 -9.88 -0.17 4.04
C PHE A 12 -9.48 -1.24 5.07
N VAL A 13 -8.63 -0.85 6.01
CA VAL A 13 -8.17 -1.72 7.09
C VAL A 13 -8.30 -0.99 8.42
N VAL A 14 -8.70 -1.73 9.45
CA VAL A 14 -8.73 -1.28 10.84
C VAL A 14 -7.91 -2.25 11.65
N VAL A 15 -6.98 -1.70 12.46
CA VAL A 15 -6.09 -2.50 13.30
C VAL A 15 -6.18 -1.98 14.72
N THR A 16 -6.53 -2.88 15.65
CA THR A 16 -6.33 -2.63 17.09
C THR A 16 -4.85 -2.82 17.40
N ARG A 17 -4.24 -1.82 18.04
CA ARG A 17 -2.78 -1.79 18.24
C ARG A 17 -2.34 -2.73 19.36
N SER A 18 -1.19 -3.35 19.13
CA SER A 18 -0.33 -3.97 20.16
C SER A 18 0.90 -3.09 20.41
N PRO A 19 1.72 -3.35 21.45
CA PRO A 19 2.96 -2.61 21.71
C PRO A 19 3.96 -2.61 20.54
N LEU A 20 3.93 -3.66 19.71
CA LEU A 20 4.80 -3.81 18.55
C LEU A 20 4.20 -3.22 17.26
N THR A 21 2.94 -2.79 17.29
CA THR A 21 2.28 -2.24 16.08
C THR A 21 2.95 -0.93 15.66
N ARG A 22 3.46 -0.94 14.42
CA ARG A 22 3.96 0.23 13.71
C ARG A 22 3.00 0.55 12.57
N PHE A 23 2.72 1.85 12.38
CA PHE A 23 1.79 2.30 11.35
C PHE A 23 2.29 1.91 9.95
N ASN A 24 3.58 2.14 9.66
CA ASN A 24 4.19 1.86 8.37
C ASN A 24 4.07 0.39 7.96
N ASN A 25 4.33 -0.54 8.90
CA ASN A 25 4.17 -1.98 8.64
C ASN A 25 2.75 -2.36 8.15
N MET A 26 1.71 -1.58 8.51
CA MET A 26 0.36 -1.76 8.00
C MET A 26 0.13 -0.94 6.71
N SER A 27 0.46 0.35 6.71
CA SER A 27 0.15 1.24 5.58
C SER A 27 0.93 0.86 4.32
N ASP A 28 2.16 0.41 4.46
CA ASP A 28 3.03 0.05 3.34
C ASP A 28 2.47 -1.17 2.61
N GLY A 29 2.11 -2.23 3.35
CA GLY A 29 1.45 -3.40 2.77
C GLY A 29 0.08 -3.10 2.13
N ILE A 30 -0.68 -2.14 2.66
CA ILE A 30 -1.94 -1.70 2.03
C ILE A 30 -1.68 -0.91 0.75
N ASN A 31 -0.65 -0.07 0.72
CA ASN A 31 -0.28 0.68 -0.47
C ASN A 31 0.24 -0.25 -1.57
N ASP A 32 1.07 -1.24 -1.21
CA ASP A 32 1.59 -2.25 -2.14
C ASP A 32 0.42 -3.07 -2.74
N LEU A 33 -0.51 -3.54 -1.89
CA LEU A 33 -1.71 -4.25 -2.35
C LEU A 33 -2.54 -3.42 -3.33
N VAL A 34 -2.79 -2.14 -3.02
CA VAL A 34 -3.56 -1.26 -3.92
C VAL A 34 -2.81 -1.04 -5.22
N SER A 35 -1.48 -0.91 -5.18
CA SER A 35 -0.63 -0.76 -6.37
C SER A 35 -0.72 -1.98 -7.28
N GLU A 36 -0.53 -3.18 -6.73
CA GLU A 36 -0.59 -4.44 -7.47
C GLU A 36 -1.98 -4.68 -8.10
N LEU A 37 -3.06 -4.49 -7.33
CA LEU A 37 -4.43 -4.63 -7.83
C LEU A 37 -4.80 -3.58 -8.88
N SER A 38 -4.14 -2.42 -8.86
CA SER A 38 -4.33 -1.37 -9.86
C SER A 38 -3.64 -1.66 -11.19
N GLY A 39 -2.84 -2.73 -11.28
CA GLY A 39 -1.98 -2.98 -12.43
C GLY A 39 -0.80 -2.01 -12.55
N ALA A 40 -0.47 -1.27 -11.47
CA ALA A 40 0.76 -0.50 -11.43
C ALA A 40 1.93 -1.46 -11.34
N GLN A 41 2.76 -1.52 -12.38
CA GLN A 41 4.01 -2.28 -12.29
C GLN A 41 4.87 -1.67 -11.19
N PRO A 42 5.46 -2.48 -10.29
CA PRO A 42 6.37 -1.95 -9.28
C PRO A 42 7.46 -1.17 -10.00
N ASN A 43 7.51 0.13 -9.72
CA ASN A 43 8.53 1.02 -10.25
C ASN A 43 9.86 0.52 -9.69
N MET A 44 10.55 -0.35 -10.42
CA MET A 44 11.96 -0.61 -10.21
C MET A 44 12.69 0.71 -10.51
N GLN A 45 12.68 1.62 -9.53
CA GLN A 45 13.53 2.79 -9.54
C GLN A 45 14.95 2.23 -9.43
N THR A 46 15.61 2.07 -10.58
CA THR A 46 17.05 1.88 -10.63
C THR A 46 17.65 3.08 -9.90
N ALA A 47 18.19 2.84 -8.71
CA ALA A 47 19.05 3.79 -8.02
C ALA A 47 20.34 3.93 -8.86
N SER A 48 20.27 4.77 -9.87
CA SER A 48 21.39 5.16 -10.72
C SER A 48 21.44 6.69 -10.71
N GLN A 49 21.94 7.29 -9.61
CA GLN A 49 22.75 8.52 -9.57
C GLN A 49 23.53 8.56 -8.26
#